data_AF-V7AMF7-F1
#
_entry.id   AF-V7AMF7-F1
#
_cell.length_a   1.000
_cell.length_b   1.000
_cell.length_c   1.000
_cell.angle_alpha   90.00
_cell.angle_beta   90.00
_cell.angle_gamma   90.00
#
_symmetry.space_group_name_H-M   'P 1'
#
loop_
_entity.id
_entity.type
_entity.pdbx_description
1 polymer ?
#
loop_
_entity_poly.entity_id
_entity_poly.type
_entity_poly.pdbx_seq_one_letter_code
_entity_poly.pdbx_strand_id
1 'polypeptide(L)' 'MNERGTPFFFSNFPFDLKESDLWKIFRRWGRVSDVFISRRLNIKKQRFGFVRFLGVQN' A
#
# COMPACT_ATOMS: atom_id res chain seq x y z
N MET A 1 1.03 11.25 -20.00
CA MET A 1 -0.02 10.21 -19.85
C MET A 1 -0.24 10.03 -18.37
N ASN A 2 -1.41 10.41 -17.83
CA ASN A 2 -1.72 10.20 -16.42
C ASN A 2 -2.01 8.70 -16.23
N GLU A 3 -0.98 7.90 -15.96
CA GLU A 3 -1.15 6.49 -15.62
C GLU A 3 -2.05 6.40 -14.37
N ARG A 4 -3.33 6.06 -14.57
CA ARG A 4 -4.27 5.86 -13.45
C ARG A 4 -3.85 4.59 -12.73
N GLY A 5 -3.14 4.73 -11.62
CA GLY A 5 -2.78 3.60 -10.79
C GLY A 5 -3.97 3.06 -10.00
N THR A 6 -4.07 1.74 -9.89
CA THR A 6 -5.15 1.01 -9.21
C THR A 6 -4.79 0.81 -7.74
N PRO A 7 -5.62 1.28 -6.79
CA PRO A 7 -5.35 1.17 -5.36
C PRO A 7 -5.76 -0.19 -4.80
N PHE A 8 -4.93 -0.77 -3.94
CA PHE A 8 -5.19 -2.00 -3.20
C PHE A 8 -5.08 -1.75 -1.70
N PHE A 9 -6.04 -2.26 -0.93
CA PHE A 9 -6.04 -2.19 0.52
C PHE A 9 -5.16 -3.30 1.11
N PHE A 10 -4.40 -2.97 2.15
CA PHE A 10 -3.69 -3.95 2.97
C PHE A 10 -3.77 -3.56 4.45
N SER A 11 -3.71 -4.54 5.34
CA SER A 11 -3.78 -4.32 6.79
C SER A 11 -3.09 -5.42 7.58
N ASN A 12 -3.06 -5.27 8.91
CA ASN A 12 -2.50 -6.25 9.85
C ASN A 12 -1.00 -6.50 9.66
N PHE A 13 -0.23 -5.40 9.58
CA PHE A 13 1.23 -5.44 9.49
C PHE A 13 1.87 -4.79 10.74
N PRO A 14 3.14 -5.12 11.05
CA PRO A 14 3.84 -4.61 12.23
C PRO A 14 3.94 -3.07 12.30
N PHE A 15 4.06 -2.52 13.52
CA PHE A 15 4.09 -1.07 13.76
C PHE A 15 5.45 -0.42 13.46
N ASP A 16 6.50 -1.22 13.32
CA ASP A 16 7.85 -0.81 12.97
C ASP A 16 8.05 -0.65 11.46
N LEU A 17 7.20 -1.29 10.63
CA LEU A 17 7.27 -1.13 9.19
C LEU A 17 6.88 0.28 8.76
N LYS A 18 7.74 0.88 7.92
CA LYS A 18 7.53 2.18 7.30
C LYS A 18 7.09 2.02 5.85
N GLU A 19 6.62 3.12 5.25
CA GLU A 19 6.21 3.17 3.85
C GLU A 19 7.31 2.68 2.90
N SER A 20 8.57 3.00 3.19
CA SER A 20 9.73 2.55 2.40
C SER A 20 9.94 1.03 2.42
N ASP A 21 9.64 0.37 3.54
CA ASP A 21 9.78 -1.09 3.68
C ASP A 21 8.66 -1.79 2.93
N LEU A 22 7.44 -1.31 3.10
CA LEU A 22 6.26 -1.78 2.37
C LEU A 22 6.41 -1.56 0.87
N TRP A 23 6.97 -0.43 0.43
CA TRP A 23 7.27 -0.18 -0.98
C TRP A 23 8.19 -1.26 -1.54
N LYS A 24 9.31 -1.58 -0.86
CA LYS A 24 10.24 -2.64 -1.30
C LYS A 24 9.53 -3.98 -1.43
N ILE A 25 8.67 -4.31 -0.47
CA ILE A 25 7.86 -5.54 -0.48
C ILE A 25 6.91 -5.53 -1.68
N PHE A 26 6.14 -4.45 -1.88
CA PHE A 26 5.13 -4.38 -2.93
C PHE A 26 5.70 -4.37 -4.36
N ARG A 27 6.90 -3.82 -4.57
CA ARG A 27 7.57 -3.84 -5.87
C ARG A 27 7.81 -5.24 -6.43
N ARG A 28 7.76 -6.29 -5.59
CA ARG A 28 7.87 -7.68 -6.06
C ARG A 28 6.66 -8.13 -6.90
N TRP A 29 5.51 -7.49 -6.76
CA TRP A 29 4.28 -7.86 -7.48
C TRP A 29 3.93 -6.91 -8.63
N GLY A 30 4.60 -5.77 -8.77
CA GLY A 30 4.34 -4.85 -9.86
C GLY A 30 4.97 -3.47 -9.67
N ARG A 31 4.70 -2.58 -10.64
CA ARG A 31 5.18 -1.20 -10.60
C ARG A 31 4.35 -0.41 -9.60
N VAL A 32 4.96 -0.04 -8.47
CA VAL A 32 4.32 0.76 -7.40
C VAL A 32 4.45 2.25 -7.72
N SER A 33 3.33 2.96 -7.64
CA SER A 33 3.24 4.42 -7.73
C SER A 33 3.45 5.07 -6.36
N ASP A 34 2.69 4.60 -5.36
CA ASP A 34 2.68 5.14 -4.00
C ASP A 34 2.24 4.08 -3.00
N VAL A 35 2.71 4.22 -1.77
CA VAL A 35 2.27 3.48 -0.58
C VAL A 35 1.87 4.51 0.45
N PHE A 36 0.69 4.35 1.03
CA PHE A 36 0.16 5.22 2.08
C PHE A 36 -0.20 4.39 3.30
N ILE A 37 0.30 4.78 4.48
CA ILE A 37 -0.11 4.20 5.76
C ILE A 37 -1.09 5.15 6.47
N SER A 38 -2.25 4.63 6.86
CA SER A 38 -3.23 5.41 7.63
C SER A 38 -2.69 5.75 9.02
N ARG A 39 -2.91 6.99 9.46
CA ARG A 39 -2.66 7.43 10.85
C ARG A 39 -3.63 6.81 11.85
N ARG A 40 -4.82 6.39 11.40
CA ARG A 40 -5.84 5.75 12.25
C ARG A 40 -5.70 4.23 12.16
N LEU A 41 -6.07 3.55 13.24
CA LEU A 41 -6.23 2.09 13.25
C LEU A 41 -7.61 1.71 12.71
N ASN A 42 -7.74 0.50 12.16
CA ASN A 42 -9.03 -0.05 11.77
C ASN A 42 -9.88 -0.45 13.00
N ILE A 43 -11.10 -0.94 12.78
CA ILE A 43 -12.00 -1.40 13.86
C ILE A 43 -11.40 -2.52 14.73
N LYS A 44 -10.41 -3.27 14.22
CA LYS A 44 -9.68 -4.33 14.92
C LYS A 44 -8.38 -3.83 15.59
N LYS A 45 -8.18 -2.50 15.69
CA LYS A 45 -6.95 -1.87 16.20
C LYS A 45 -5.68 -2.24 15.42
N GLN A 46 -5.80 -2.59 14.14
CA GLN A 46 -4.66 -2.91 13.27
C GLN A 46 -4.28 -1.70 12.41
N ARG A 47 -2.99 -1.60 12.06
CA ARG A 47 -2.54 -0.70 11.01
C ARG A 47 -3.10 -1.15 9.66
N PHE A 48 -3.37 -0.17 8.79
CA PHE A 48 -3.80 -0.41 7.43
C PHE A 48 -3.26 0.68 6.51
N GLY A 49 -3.24 0.38 5.23
CA GLY A 49 -2.74 1.28 4.20
C GLY A 49 -3.26 0.90 2.82
N PHE A 50 -2.81 1.68 1.85
CA PHE A 50 -3.13 1.48 0.45
C PHE A 50 -1.84 1.50 -0.37
N VAL A 51 -1.75 0.60 -1.35
CA VAL A 51 -0.67 0.60 -2.34
C VAL A 51 -1.31 0.82 -3.71
N ARG A 52 -0.72 1.71 -4.51
CA ARG A 52 -1.17 1.98 -5.86
C ARG A 52 -0.24 1.31 -6.86
N PHE A 53 -0.77 0.38 -7.66
CA PHE A 53 -0.03 -0.25 -8.75
C PHE A 53 -0.35 0.40 -10.09
N LEU A 54 0.68 0.59 -10.92
CA LEU A 54 0.54 1.04 -12.30
C LEU A 54 0.32 -0.15 -13.23
N GLY A 55 -0.56 0.00 -14.23
CA GLY A 55 -0.80 -1.02 -15.25
C GLY A 55 -1.67 -2.20 -14.80
N VAL A 56 -2.21 -2.18 -13.57
CA VAL A 56 -3.16 -3.19 -13.07
C VAL A 56 -4.58 -2.66 -13.26
N GLN A 57 -5.50 -3.47 -13.81
CA GLN A 57 -6.93 -3.18 -13.88
C GLN A 57 -7.71 -4.18 -13.02
N ASN A 58 -8.83 -3.75 -12.45
CA ASN A 58 -9.75 -4.59 -11.68
C ASN A 58 -10.74 -5.32 -12.59
#